data_AF-A0A1N6UWA6-F1
#
_entry.id   AF-A0A1N6UWA6-F1
#
_cell.length_a   1.000
_cell.length_b   1.000
_cell.length_c   1.000
_cell.angle_alpha   90.00
_cell.angle_beta   90.00
_cell.angle_gamma   90.00
#
_symmetry.space_group_name_H-M   'P 1'
#
loop_
_entity.id
_entity.type
_entity.pdbx_description
1 polymer ?
#
loop_
_entity_poly.entity_id
_entity_poly.type
_entity_poly.pdbx_seq_one_letter_code
_entity_poly.pdbx_strand_id
1 'polypeptide(L)'
;MEFKEATIEIHRKAGLLKSVSVAMPTWDKDENDGSISVNIPLFGLKAFVFDDMDQDVVVNDVIKSFCISAEKFGTGLESELSVLGWEYCEENENKITMSYLVHSKDFVILQ
;
A
#
# COMPACT_ATOMS: atom_id res chain seq x y z
N MET A 1 21.43 11.09 -3.56
CA MET A 1 20.69 10.12 -2.75
C MET A 1 19.35 9.97 -3.44
N GLU A 2 19.10 8.89 -4.16
CA GLU A 2 17.80 8.66 -4.81
C GLU A 2 16.82 8.19 -3.73
N PHE A 3 15.94 9.09 -3.31
CA PHE A 3 14.75 8.70 -2.56
C PHE A 3 13.75 8.19 -3.60
N LYS A 4 13.38 6.90 -3.54
CA LYS A 4 12.21 6.44 -4.29
C LYS A 4 10.99 6.82 -3.46
N GLU A 5 10.18 7.70 -4.01
CA GLU A 5 8.94 8.14 -3.40
C GLU A 5 7.86 7.11 -3.75
N ALA A 6 7.18 6.55 -2.73
CA ALA A 6 5.96 5.79 -2.98
C ALA A 6 4.80 6.77 -3.08
N THR A 7 3.84 6.49 -3.96
CA THR A 7 2.73 7.40 -4.24
C THR A 7 1.42 6.64 -4.22
N ILE A 8 0.40 7.25 -3.64
CA ILE A 8 -0.96 6.77 -3.69
C ILE A 8 -1.87 7.87 -4.23
N GLU A 9 -2.70 7.52 -5.19
CA GLU A 9 -3.77 8.37 -5.71
C GLU A 9 -5.12 7.80 -5.29
N ILE A 10 -5.90 8.63 -4.63
CA ILE A 10 -7.22 8.30 -4.06
C ILE A 10 -8.24 9.10 -4.82
N HIS A 11 -9.12 8.42 -5.55
CA HIS A 11 -10.19 9.06 -6.30
C HIS A 11 -11.52 8.89 -5.57
N ARG A 12 -12.18 10.02 -5.33
CA ARG A 12 -13.50 10.07 -4.71
C ARG A 12 -14.55 10.56 -5.70
N LYS A 13 -15.80 10.13 -5.49
CA LYS A 13 -16.97 10.65 -6.20
C LYS A 13 -18.08 10.86 -5.20
N ALA A 14 -18.52 12.11 -5.04
CA ALA A 14 -19.53 12.49 -4.05
C ALA A 14 -19.16 12.03 -2.61
N GLY A 15 -17.89 12.24 -2.24
CA GLY A 15 -17.34 11.85 -0.92
C GLY A 15 -17.01 10.36 -0.75
N LEU A 16 -17.49 9.49 -1.64
CA LEU A 16 -17.25 8.05 -1.55
C LEU A 16 -15.97 7.64 -2.28
N LEU A 17 -15.19 6.76 -1.66
CA LEU A 17 -14.02 6.15 -2.28
C LEU A 17 -14.42 5.38 -3.54
N LYS A 18 -13.85 5.76 -4.69
CA LYS A 18 -14.17 5.16 -5.99
C LYS A 18 -13.07 4.25 -6.51
N SER A 19 -11.82 4.69 -6.43
CA SER A 19 -10.66 3.91 -6.84
C SER A 19 -9.40 4.41 -6.13
N VAL A 20 -8.42 3.52 -6.04
CA VAL A 20 -7.11 3.77 -5.46
C VAL A 20 -6.07 3.23 -6.42
N SER A 21 -5.03 4.02 -6.69
CA SER A 21 -3.84 3.62 -7.44
C SER A 21 -2.63 3.76 -6.54
N VAL A 22 -1.79 2.74 -6.43
CA VAL A 22 -0.62 2.75 -5.55
C VAL A 22 0.62 2.37 -6.36
N ALA A 23 1.71 3.12 -6.18
CA ALA A 23 3.04 2.78 -6.63
C ALA A 23 3.97 2.74 -5.41
N MET A 24 4.44 1.55 -5.03
CA MET A 24 5.28 1.37 -3.85
C MET A 24 6.17 0.12 -3.96
N PRO A 25 7.26 0.05 -3.18
CA PRO A 25 8.02 -1.18 -3.04
C PRO A 25 7.26 -2.25 -2.24
N THR A 26 7.40 -3.51 -2.65
CA THR A 26 7.00 -4.71 -1.91
C THR A 26 8.21 -5.63 -1.73
N TRP A 27 8.11 -6.54 -0.78
CA TRP A 27 9.17 -7.47 -0.41
C TRP A 27 8.62 -8.87 -0.32
N ASP A 28 9.08 -9.79 -1.16
CA ASP A 28 8.75 -11.20 -1.08
C ASP A 28 9.90 -12.05 -0.52
N LYS A 29 9.54 -13.17 0.09
CA LYS A 29 10.46 -14.15 0.63
C LYS A 29 9.83 -15.54 0.58
N ASP A 30 10.55 -16.50 -0.01
CA ASP A 30 10.21 -17.91 0.08
C ASP A 30 10.34 -18.41 1.53
N GLU A 31 9.32 -19.12 2.01
CA GLU A 31 9.29 -19.75 3.32
C GLU A 31 9.52 -21.27 3.20
N ASN A 32 9.91 -21.89 4.31
CA ASN A 32 10.27 -23.32 4.35
C ASN A 32 9.09 -24.28 4.10
N ASP A 33 7.85 -23.78 4.15
CA ASP A 33 6.62 -24.54 3.93
C ASP A 33 6.13 -24.49 2.47
N GLY A 34 6.88 -23.84 1.57
CA GLY A 34 6.50 -23.66 0.18
C GLY A 34 5.56 -22.48 -0.06
N SER A 35 5.31 -21.63 0.95
CA SER A 35 4.63 -20.36 0.75
C SER A 35 5.62 -19.23 0.43
N ILE A 36 5.14 -18.20 -0.26
CA ILE A 36 5.85 -16.94 -0.45
C ILE A 36 5.22 -15.91 0.48
N SER A 37 6.01 -15.37 1.40
CA SER A 37 5.56 -14.28 2.24
C SER A 37 5.82 -12.94 1.57
N VAL A 38 4.78 -12.12 1.42
CA VAL A 38 4.87 -10.78 0.84
C VAL A 38 4.62 -9.74 1.91
N ASN A 39 5.62 -8.91 2.18
CA ASN A 39 5.54 -7.78 3.09
C ASN A 39 5.22 -6.50 2.30
N ILE A 40 4.22 -5.76 2.78
CA ILE A 40 3.75 -4.49 2.22
C ILE A 40 3.91 -3.44 3.32
N PRO A 41 5.15 -2.99 3.56
CA PRO A 41 5.50 -2.26 4.77
C PRO A 41 4.77 -0.91 4.88
N LEU A 42 4.53 -0.24 3.76
CA LEU A 42 3.89 1.08 3.74
C LEU A 42 2.39 1.04 4.08
N PHE A 43 1.80 -0.15 4.16
CA PHE A 43 0.45 -0.39 4.67
C PHE A 43 0.47 -1.11 6.03
N GLY A 44 1.64 -1.48 6.54
CA GLY A 44 1.77 -2.35 7.72
C GLY A 44 1.18 -3.74 7.52
N LEU A 45 1.14 -4.24 6.26
CA LEU A 45 0.49 -5.50 5.91
C LEU A 45 1.51 -6.58 5.59
N LYS A 46 1.11 -7.82 5.86
CA LYS A 46 1.81 -9.04 5.45
C LYS A 46 0.82 -10.01 4.84
N ALA A 47 1.15 -10.56 3.67
CA ALA A 47 0.38 -11.57 2.99
C ALA A 47 1.21 -12.85 2.79
N PHE A 48 0.51 -13.96 2.56
CA PHE A 48 1.10 -15.25 2.23
C PHE A 48 0.46 -15.75 0.94
N VAL A 49 1.31 -16.10 -0.02
CA VAL A 49 0.95 -16.60 -1.34
C VAL A 49 1.37 -18.07 -1.38
N PHE A 50 0.52 -18.94 -1.92
CA PHE A 50 0.83 -20.35 -2.16
C PHE A 50 0.94 -20.58 -3.68
N ASP A 51 1.61 -21.66 -4.10
CA ASP A 51 1.98 -21.95 -5.50
C ASP A 51 0.85 -21.81 -6.55
N ASP A 52 -0.41 -21.93 -6.15
CA ASP A 52 -1.58 -21.83 -7.03
C ASP A 52 -2.13 -20.40 -7.18
N MET A 53 -1.56 -19.44 -6.48
CA MET A 53 -2.04 -18.05 -6.44
C MET A 53 -1.05 -17.07 -7.07
N ASP A 54 -1.59 -16.12 -7.81
CA ASP A 54 -0.82 -15.00 -8.36
C ASP A 54 -0.52 -13.99 -7.24
N GLN A 55 0.78 -13.72 -7.03
CA GLN A 55 1.27 -12.80 -6.02
C GLN A 55 0.67 -11.39 -6.15
N ASP A 56 0.57 -10.86 -7.36
CA ASP A 56 0.05 -9.51 -7.59
C ASP A 56 -1.44 -9.43 -7.27
N VAL A 57 -2.17 -10.52 -7.51
CA VAL A 57 -3.58 -10.64 -7.13
C VAL A 57 -3.74 -10.62 -5.62
N VAL A 58 -2.93 -11.40 -4.89
CA VAL A 58 -2.98 -11.43 -3.42
C VAL A 58 -2.65 -10.06 -2.85
N VAL A 59 -1.58 -9.40 -3.33
CA VAL A 59 -1.20 -8.05 -2.90
C VAL A 59 -2.33 -7.05 -3.17
N ASN A 60 -2.98 -7.12 -4.33
CA ASN A 60 -4.12 -6.26 -4.65
C ASN A 60 -5.26 -6.48 -3.65
N ASP A 61 -5.60 -7.72 -3.34
CA ASP A 61 -6.71 -8.07 -2.46
C ASP A 61 -6.47 -7.63 -1.01
N VAL A 62 -5.26 -7.77 -0.47
CA VAL A 62 -4.97 -7.26 0.89
C VAL A 62 -4.99 -5.73 0.95
N ILE A 63 -4.45 -5.02 -0.05
CA ILE A 63 -4.52 -3.55 -0.10
C ILE A 63 -5.98 -3.10 -0.22
N LYS A 64 -6.75 -3.73 -1.11
CA LYS A 64 -8.17 -3.44 -1.26
C LYS A 64 -8.94 -3.69 0.04
N SER A 65 -8.63 -4.77 0.75
CA SER A 65 -9.23 -5.10 2.04
C SER A 65 -8.91 -4.06 3.11
N PHE A 66 -7.67 -3.56 3.14
CA PHE A 66 -7.28 -2.43 3.97
C PHE A 66 -8.11 -1.18 3.64
N CYS A 67 -8.20 -0.79 2.37
CA CYS A 67 -8.97 0.39 1.97
C CYS A 67 -10.45 0.28 2.33
N ILE A 68 -11.07 -0.88 2.10
CA ILE A 68 -12.46 -1.14 2.48
C ILE A 68 -12.63 -1.05 4.00
N SER A 69 -11.67 -1.58 4.77
CA SER A 69 -11.74 -1.57 6.24
C SER A 69 -11.57 -0.16 6.80
N ALA A 70 -10.64 0.64 6.25
CA ALA A 70 -10.44 2.03 6.61
C ALA A 70 -11.70 2.88 6.38
N GLU A 71 -12.40 2.69 5.26
CA GLU A 71 -13.63 3.41 4.96
C GLU A 71 -14.85 2.93 5.78
N LYS A 72 -14.93 1.64 6.12
CA LYS A 72 -16.10 1.08 6.81
C LYS A 72 -16.00 1.15 8.33
N PHE A 73 -14.82 0.98 8.88
CA PHE A 73 -14.59 0.78 10.31
C PHE A 73 -13.57 1.76 10.90
N GLY A 74 -12.75 2.39 10.06
CA GLY A 74 -11.75 3.35 10.47
C GLY A 74 -12.25 4.80 10.39
N THR A 75 -11.29 5.72 10.29
CA THR A 75 -11.53 7.16 10.21
C THR A 75 -11.48 7.73 8.79
N GLY A 76 -11.50 6.84 7.78
CA GLY A 76 -11.29 7.17 6.37
C GLY A 76 -9.87 6.82 5.91
N LEU A 77 -9.72 6.42 4.65
CA LEU A 77 -8.46 5.92 4.09
C LEU A 77 -7.27 6.87 4.32
N GLU A 78 -7.47 8.16 4.09
CA GLU A 78 -6.40 9.16 4.17
C GLU A 78 -5.89 9.35 5.60
N SER A 79 -6.79 9.26 6.59
CA SER A 79 -6.45 9.37 8.01
C SER A 79 -5.62 8.16 8.45
N GLU A 80 -6.04 6.94 8.07
CA GLU A 80 -5.28 5.72 8.36
C GLU A 80 -3.89 5.74 7.69
N LEU A 81 -3.81 6.20 6.43
CA LEU A 81 -2.54 6.39 5.72
C LEU A 81 -1.65 7.44 6.39
N SER A 82 -2.22 8.54 6.89
CA SER A 82 -1.47 9.56 7.61
C SER A 82 -0.85 9.00 8.90
N VAL A 83 -1.59 8.15 9.62
CA VAL A 83 -1.07 7.44 10.82
C VAL A 83 0.08 6.49 10.45
N LEU A 84 0.01 5.88 9.26
CA LEU A 84 1.07 5.04 8.73
C LEU A 84 2.27 5.82 8.20
N GLY A 85 2.22 7.17 8.18
CA GLY A 85 3.32 8.05 7.79
C GLY A 85 3.26 8.55 6.35
N TRP A 86 2.13 8.37 5.64
CA TRP A 86 1.91 9.01 4.34
C TRP A 86 1.61 10.50 4.53
N GLU A 87 2.09 11.33 3.62
CA GLU A 87 1.94 12.78 3.65
C GLU A 87 1.13 13.28 2.44
N TYR A 88 0.29 14.29 2.63
CA TYR A 88 -0.49 14.88 1.54
C TYR A 88 0.40 15.67 0.58
N CYS A 89 0.31 15.38 -0.71
CA CYS A 89 1.03 16.10 -1.77
C CYS A 89 0.11 17.04 -2.54
N GLU A 90 -1.07 16.55 -2.93
CA GLU A 90 -2.07 17.29 -3.69
C GLU A 90 -3.47 16.89 -3.24
N GLU A 91 -4.36 17.86 -3.11
CA GLU A 91 -5.78 17.63 -2.81
C GLU A 91 -6.65 18.53 -3.70
N ASN A 92 -7.59 17.89 -4.40
CA ASN A 92 -8.67 18.55 -5.11
C ASN A 92 -10.00 17.82 -4.84
N GLU A 93 -11.13 18.38 -5.29
CA GLU A 93 -12.48 17.91 -4.93
C GLU A 93 -12.72 16.40 -5.15
N ASN A 94 -12.00 15.75 -6.08
CA ASN A 94 -12.23 14.35 -6.44
C ASN A 94 -10.97 13.48 -6.43
N LYS A 95 -9.80 14.06 -6.14
CA LYS A 95 -8.52 13.35 -6.16
C LYS A 95 -7.64 13.86 -5.02
N ILE A 96 -7.10 12.92 -4.26
CA ILE A 96 -6.08 13.14 -3.25
C ILE A 96 -4.85 12.34 -3.68
N THR A 97 -3.69 12.96 -3.64
CA THR A 97 -2.40 12.30 -3.83
C THR A 97 -1.62 12.42 -2.54
N MET A 98 -1.19 11.28 -2.01
CA MET A 98 -0.28 11.21 -0.88
C MET A 98 1.01 10.52 -1.29
N SER A 99 2.10 10.82 -0.61
CA SER A 99 3.37 10.13 -0.81
C SER A 99 3.98 9.67 0.49
N TYR A 100 4.90 8.73 0.36
CA TYR A 100 5.68 8.23 1.48
C TYR A 100 7.16 8.33 1.12
N LEU A 101 7.92 9.02 1.97
CA LEU A 101 9.36 9.09 1.88
C LEU A 101 9.96 7.75 2.32
N VAL A 102 10.26 6.89 1.34
CA VAL A 102 10.90 5.61 1.63
C VAL A 102 12.36 5.89 2.02
N HIS A 103 12.68 5.73 3.31
CA HIS A 103 14.03 5.91 3.78
C HIS A 103 14.93 4.78 3.25
N SER A 104 16.21 5.08 2.98
CA SER A 104 17.17 4.12 2.43
C SER A 104 17.36 2.84 3.25
N LYS A 105 16.88 2.80 4.50
CA LYS A 105 16.92 1.64 5.40
C LYS A 105 15.84 0.60 5.10
N ASP A 106 14.80 0.99 4.36
CA ASP A 106 13.70 0.11 3.97
C ASP A 106 13.94 -0.55 2.59
N PHE A 107 15.17 -0.40 2.07
CA PHE A 107 15.68 -1.10 0.88
C PHE A 107 16.75 -2.11 1.27
N VAL A 108 16.57 -3.39 0.91
CA VAL A 108 17.68 -4.34 0.74
C VAL A 108 18.13 -4.26 -0.72
N ILE A 109 19.25 -3.59 -0.97
CA ILE A 109 19.90 -3.69 -2.27
C ILE A 109 20.64 -5.03 -2.29
N LEU A 110 20.15 -6.00 -3.06
CA LEU A 110 20.94 -7.18 -3.38
C LEU A 110 22.07 -6.75 -4.32
N GLN A 111 23.31 -6.76 -3.83
CA GLN A 111 24.54 -6.62 -4.63
C GLN A 111 25.02 -7.98 -5.13
#